data_AF-A0A9P1HHS1-F1
#
_entry.id   AF-A0A9P1HHS1-F1
#
_cell.length_a   1.000
_cell.length_b   1.000
_cell.length_c   1.000
_cell.angle_alpha   90.00
_cell.angle_beta   90.00
_cell.angle_gamma   90.00
#
_symmetry.space_group_name_H-M   'P 1'
#
loop_
_entity.id
_entity.type
_entity.pdbx_description
1 polymer ?
#
loop_
_entity_poly.entity_id
_entity_poly.type
_entity_poly.pdbx_seq_one_letter_code
_entity_poly.pdbx_strand_id
1 'polypeptide(L)'
;MRVPAGAPVPFWLGMKNRFPALTKFSKPSLGTVGVACTILITGFAIYAVGVYPKIHNDYYKKAQAEERAQLKWNKEELAQGQRVWSDPFGKK
;
A
#
# COMPACT_ATOMS: atom_id res chain seq x y z
N MET A 1 36.68 6.53 21.76
CA MET A 1 37.23 6.92 23.08
C MET A 1 36.99 5.77 24.05
N ARG A 2 38.04 5.27 24.72
CA ARG A 2 37.86 4.33 25.83
C ARG A 2 37.36 5.12 27.02
N VAL A 3 36.15 4.81 27.50
CA VAL A 3 35.61 5.44 28.71
C VAL A 3 36.37 4.86 29.91
N PRO A 4 36.96 5.70 30.79
CA PRO A 4 37.64 5.21 31.99
C PRO A 4 36.64 4.53 32.94
N ALA A 5 37.08 3.45 33.59
CA ALA A 5 36.27 2.72 34.55
C ALA A 5 35.89 3.65 35.72
N GLY A 6 34.58 3.83 35.97
CA GLY A 6 34.05 4.64 37.07
C GLY A 6 33.49 6.02 36.69
N ALA A 7 33.58 6.46 35.42
CA ALA A 7 32.94 7.70 35.00
C ALA A 7 31.41 7.54 34.85
N PRO A 8 30.58 8.49 35.33
CA PRO A 8 29.14 8.47 35.11
C PRO A 8 28.87 8.71 33.62
N VAL A 9 28.63 7.64 32.87
CA VAL A 9 28.26 7.73 31.46
C VAL A 9 26.75 7.93 31.31
N PRO A 10 26.31 8.88 30.47
CA PRO A 10 24.91 8.97 30.11
C PRO A 10 24.48 7.69 29.39
N PHE A 11 23.24 7.26 29.63
CA PHE A 11 22.67 5.99 29.13
C PHE A 11 22.97 5.73 27.64
N TRP A 12 22.82 6.76 26.81
CA TRP A 12 23.09 6.71 25.37
C TRP A 12 24.54 6.40 25.00
N LEU A 13 25.50 6.85 25.81
CA LEU A 13 26.92 6.58 25.58
C LEU A 13 27.29 5.15 25.97
N GLY A 14 26.71 4.63 27.06
CA GLY A 14 26.83 3.22 27.44
C GLY A 14 26.26 2.28 26.38
N MET A 15 25.10 2.62 25.82
CA MET A 15 24.47 1.82 24.75
C MET A 15 25.32 1.82 23.46
N LYS A 16 25.90 2.96 23.07
CA LYS A 16 26.81 3.04 21.91
C LYS A 16 28.08 2.21 22.08
N ASN A 17 28.64 2.16 23.29
CA ASN A 17 29.83 1.36 23.58
C ASN A 17 29.54 -0.15 23.58
N ARG A 18 28.33 -0.58 23.96
CA ARG A 18 27.90 -1.99 23.93
C ARG A 18 27.68 -2.51 22.52
N PHE A 19 27.33 -1.63 21.58
CA PHE A 19 27.06 -1.97 20.19
C PHE A 19 27.92 -1.14 19.22
N PRO A 20 29.25 -1.35 19.17
CA PRO A 20 30.14 -0.61 18.27
C PRO A 20 29.83 -0.86 16.79
N ALA A 21 29.20 -1.99 16.44
CA ALA A 21 28.72 -2.27 15.09
C ALA A 21 27.64 -1.26 14.63
N LEU A 22 26.77 -0.82 15.55
CA LEU A 22 25.73 0.17 15.26
C LEU A 22 26.31 1.57 15.01
N THR A 23 27.50 1.87 15.55
CA THR A 23 28.18 3.15 15.30
C THR A 23 28.81 3.26 13.90
N LYS A 24 28.94 2.14 13.17
CA LYS A 24 29.39 2.13 11.77
C LYS A 24 28.29 2.50 10.78
N PHE A 25 27.02 2.46 11.21
CA PHE A 25 25.92 2.93 10.37
C PHE A 25 25.94 4.45 10.34
N SER A 26 26.39 5.00 9.21
CA SER A 26 26.22 6.41 8.90
C SER A 26 24.74 6.77 8.94
N LYS A 27 24.41 7.97 9.45
CA LYS A 27 23.05 8.51 9.34
C LYS A 27 22.63 8.43 7.87
N PRO A 28 21.45 7.85 7.56
CA PRO A 28 21.00 7.77 6.17
C PRO A 28 20.94 9.17 5.57
N SER A 29 21.37 9.30 4.33
CA SER A 29 21.30 10.58 3.63
C SER A 29 19.84 10.99 3.44
N LEU A 30 19.57 12.29 3.32
CA LEU A 30 18.22 12.79 3.06
C LEU A 30 17.62 12.15 1.79
N GLY A 31 18.45 11.91 0.77
CA GLY A 31 18.04 11.22 -0.45
C GLY A 31 17.64 9.76 -0.22
N THR A 32 18.38 9.03 0.62
CA THR A 32 18.04 7.64 0.98
C THR A 32 16.70 7.57 1.71
N VAL A 33 16.44 8.51 2.63
CA VAL A 33 15.16 8.61 3.32
C VAL A 33 14.03 8.93 2.34
N GLY A 34 14.25 9.87 1.42
CA GLY A 34 13.29 10.23 0.38
C GLY A 34 12.88 9.03 -0.48
N VAL A 35 13.86 8.26 -0.98
CA VAL A 35 13.61 7.06 -1.79
C VAL A 35 12.89 5.97 -0.99
N ALA A 36 13.27 5.75 0.27
CA ALA A 36 12.57 4.79 1.11
C ALA A 36 11.10 5.18 1.32
N CYS A 37 10.82 6.46 1.58
CA CYS A 37 9.46 6.96 1.72
C CYS A 37 8.63 6.81 0.44
N THR A 38 9.21 7.12 -0.73
CA THR A 38 8.47 6.98 -1.99
C THR A 38 8.13 5.51 -2.27
N ILE A 39 9.08 4.60 -2.07
CA ILE A 39 8.84 3.15 -2.22
C ILE A 39 7.71 2.69 -1.30
N LEU A 40 7.71 3.12 -0.04
CA LEU A 40 6.65 2.75 0.91
C LEU A 40 5.28 3.27 0.45
N ILE A 41 5.17 4.55 0.10
CA ILE A 41 3.91 5.15 -0.32
C ILE A 41 3.39 4.48 -1.60
N THR A 42 4.26 4.26 -2.59
CA THR A 42 3.90 3.57 -3.83
C THR A 42 3.48 2.12 -3.55
N GLY A 43 4.18 1.41 -2.67
CA GLY A 43 3.83 0.05 -2.26
C GLY A 43 2.46 0.00 -1.59
N PHE A 44 2.14 0.93 -0.69
CA PHE A 44 0.82 1.04 -0.07
C PHE A 44 -0.29 1.33 -1.09
N ALA A 45 -0.03 2.20 -2.06
CA ALA A 45 -0.99 2.49 -3.13
C ALA A 45 -1.30 1.23 -3.96
N ILE A 46 -0.27 0.48 -4.37
CA ILE A 46 -0.44 -0.78 -5.11
C ILE A 46 -1.19 -1.81 -4.26
N TYR A 47 -0.85 -1.92 -2.96
CA TYR A 47 -1.52 -2.84 -2.05
C TYR A 47 -3.01 -2.50 -1.92
N ALA A 48 -3.36 -1.23 -1.73
CA ALA A 48 -4.74 -0.78 -1.56
C ALA A 48 -5.63 -1.07 -2.77
N VAL A 49 -5.09 -0.97 -3.99
CA VAL A 49 -5.86 -1.15 -5.22
C VAL A 49 -5.81 -2.60 -5.74
N GLY A 50 -4.66 -3.26 -5.65
CA GLY A 50 -4.45 -4.57 -6.28
C GLY A 50 -4.62 -5.76 -5.34
N VAL A 51 -4.15 -5.63 -4.09
CA VAL A 51 -4.05 -6.76 -3.16
C VAL A 51 -5.22 -6.77 -2.19
N TYR A 52 -5.54 -5.62 -1.59
CA TYR A 52 -6.60 -5.49 -0.60
C TYR A 52 -7.98 -5.95 -1.13
N PRO A 53 -8.39 -5.64 -2.38
CA PRO A 53 -9.66 -6.11 -2.90
C PRO A 53 -9.69 -7.62 -3.17
N LYS A 54 -8.53 -8.22 -3.48
CA LYS A 54 -8.43 -9.67 -3.65
C LYS A 54 -8.58 -10.43 -2.33
N ILE A 55 -8.05 -9.88 -1.24
CA ILE A 55 -8.20 -10.46 0.10
C ILE A 55 -9.67 -10.36 0.54
N HIS A 56 -10.34 -9.23 0.26
CA HIS A 56 -11.73 -8.99 0.66
C HIS A 56 -12.72 -9.21 -0.49
N ASN A 57 -12.49 -10.25 -1.30
CA ASN A 57 -13.21 -10.51 -2.56
C ASN A 57 -14.73 -10.52 -2.38
N ASP A 58 -15.23 -11.16 -1.31
CA ASP A 58 -16.66 -11.31 -1.07
C ASP A 58 -17.34 -9.97 -0.75
N TYR A 59 -16.66 -9.09 -0.02
CA TYR A 59 -17.13 -7.73 0.26
C TYR A 59 -17.22 -6.92 -1.04
N TYR A 60 -16.14 -6.91 -1.84
CA TYR A 60 -16.10 -6.12 -3.06
C TYR A 60 -17.06 -6.64 -4.14
N LYS A 61 -17.29 -7.96 -4.22
CA LYS A 61 -18.31 -8.53 -5.10
C LYS A 61 -19.73 -8.09 -4.74
N LYS A 62 -20.06 -8.07 -3.45
CA LYS A 62 -21.38 -7.61 -2.96
C LYS A 62 -21.55 -6.12 -3.19
N ALA A 63 -20.57 -5.30 -2.81
CA ALA A 63 -20.58 -3.86 -3.05
C ALA A 63 -20.75 -3.54 -4.55
N GLN A 64 -20.02 -4.24 -5.43
CA GLN A 64 -20.18 -4.07 -6.88
C GLN A 64 -21.55 -4.52 -7.40
N ALA A 65 -22.14 -5.56 -6.82
CA ALA A 65 -23.48 -6.02 -7.19
C ALA A 65 -24.55 -5.01 -6.75
N GLU A 66 -24.40 -4.45 -5.55
CA GLU A 66 -25.28 -3.40 -5.02
C GLU A 66 -25.16 -2.11 -5.82
N GLU A 67 -23.95 -1.64 -6.13
CA GLU A 67 -23.72 -0.48 -6.99
C GLU A 67 -24.30 -0.70 -8.40
N ARG A 68 -24.13 -1.90 -8.98
CA ARG A 68 -24.78 -2.23 -10.26
C ARG A 68 -26.30 -2.29 -10.17
N ALA A 69 -26.85 -2.72 -9.03
CA ALA A 69 -28.30 -2.71 -8.82
C ALA A 69 -28.86 -1.28 -8.66
N GLN A 70 -28.05 -0.35 -8.14
CA GLN A 70 -28.38 1.07 -8.07
C GLN A 70 -28.31 1.76 -9.45
N LEU A 71 -27.40 1.29 -10.31
CA LEU A 71 -27.37 1.64 -11.74
C LEU A 71 -28.54 0.96 -12.47
N LYS A 72 -29.77 1.43 -12.21
CA LYS A 72 -31.00 1.02 -12.91
C LYS A 72 -31.04 1.49 -14.37
N TRP A 73 -29.90 1.58 -15.05
CA TRP A 73 -29.86 1.98 -16.46
C TRP A 73 -30.22 0.79 -17.34
N ASN A 74 -31.23 0.99 -18.16
CA ASN A 74 -31.64 -0.04 -19.10
C ASN A 74 -30.55 -0.16 -20.19
N LYS A 75 -30.32 -1.37 -20.73
CA LYS A 75 -29.28 -1.58 -21.77
C LYS A 75 -29.47 -0.64 -22.97
N GLU A 76 -30.73 -0.30 -23.24
CA GLU A 76 -31.17 0.63 -24.28
C GLU A 76 -30.83 2.10 -23.94
N GLU A 77 -30.90 2.51 -22.68
CA GLU A 77 -30.52 3.86 -22.23
C GLU A 77 -29.01 4.08 -22.31
N LEU A 78 -28.23 3.06 -21.94
CA LEU A 78 -26.77 3.08 -22.04
C LEU A 78 -26.28 3.17 -23.49
N ALA A 79 -27.07 2.67 -24.43
CA ALA A 79 -26.68 2.65 -25.84
C ALA A 79 -26.86 4.00 -26.55
N GLN A 80 -27.48 5.01 -25.90
CA GLN A 80 -27.66 6.36 -26.47
C GLN A 80 -28.19 6.35 -27.93
N GLY A 81 -29.17 5.48 -28.22
CA GLY A 81 -29.74 5.32 -29.56
C GLY A 81 -28.97 4.37 -30.49
N GLN A 82 -27.86 3.78 -30.05
CA GLN A 82 -27.19 2.70 -30.76
C GLN A 82 -27.89 1.35 -30.51
N ARG A 83 -27.77 0.44 -31.47
CA ARG A 83 -28.32 -0.92 -31.32
C ARG A 83 -27.52 -1.69 -30.28
N VAL A 84 -28.17 -2.07 -29.18
CA VAL A 84 -27.58 -2.92 -28.14
C VAL A 84 -27.10 -4.23 -28.76
N TRP A 85 -25.88 -4.64 -28.42
CA TRP A 85 -25.34 -5.92 -28.84
C TRP A 85 -26.17 -7.07 -28.26
N SER A 86 -26.75 -7.88 -29.15
CA SER A 86 -27.46 -9.11 -28.82
C SER A 86 -26.52 -10.30 -29.07
N ASP A 87 -26.30 -11.15 -28.06
CA ASP A 87 -25.48 -12.35 -28.20
C ASP A 87 -26.04 -13.25 -29.33
N PRO A 88 -25.29 -13.46 -30.43
CA PRO A 88 -25.74 -14.25 -31.57
C PRO A 88 -25.85 -15.75 -31.27
N PHE A 89 -25.33 -16.22 -30.13
CA PHE A 89 -25.32 -17.65 -29.78
C PHE A 89 -26.43 -18.06 -28.80
N GLY A 90 -27.33 -17.15 -28.45
CA GLY A 90 -28.59 -17.47 -27.76
C GLY A 90 -28.44 -18.15 -26.40
N LYS A 91 -27.32 -17.94 -25.70
CA LYS A 91 -27.16 -18.49 -24.34
C LYS A 91 -27.97 -17.62 -23.36
N LYS A 92 -29.09 -18.16 -22.88
CA LYS A 92 -29.90 -17.57 -21.81
C LYS A 92 -29.14 -17.57 -20.50
#